data_AF-I7JDA8-F1
#
_entry.id   AF-I7JDA8-F1
#
_cell.length_a   1.000
_cell.length_b   1.000
_cell.length_c   1.000
_cell.angle_alpha   90.00
_cell.angle_beta   90.00
_cell.angle_gamma   90.00
#
_symmetry.space_group_name_H-M   'P 1'
#
loop_
_entity.id
_entity.type
_entity.pdbx_description
1 polymer ?
#
loop_
_entity_poly.entity_id
_entity_poly.type
_entity_poly.pdbx_seq_one_letter_code
_entity_poly.pdbx_strand_id
1 'polypeptide(L)'
;MRFLFLISVVHFLTRAEALSTLPTGRTSTFPLCALTPRKPGNLKLFDDGLLSSISKVINDSKNKFNNFVNIHEHSAVGRFLSPIFRIPPLTLSYIAASTLISLVTQFDSESSDISPMIKFDANKILKQYQLWRLVTPYLYFGPLFMPHLFMCHYLATYMGSLESDHKLAPAKFVEFLLFGITSLSGIALIHDVAARSIFDHYMRKNLRNRDYLKHLASYESRKRQHIYTNLAYYLSNYMLYYWSRLNEGTSVNCYNLFTVKAEYIPYVFILQNYLLYKEISPYDPIAIALGYIYFSTLAKRPPIKLLATILPGDKSKQ
;
A
#
# COMPACT_ATOMS: atom_id res chain seq x y z
N MET A 1 -31.05 -4.07 -11.79
CA MET A 1 -30.96 -3.78 -10.34
C MET A 1 -29.54 -3.58 -9.81
N ARG A 2 -28.47 -4.19 -10.36
CA ARG A 2 -27.08 -3.98 -9.89
C ARG A 2 -26.43 -2.65 -10.28
N PHE A 3 -26.91 -1.98 -11.33
CA PHE A 3 -26.38 -0.69 -11.82
C PHE A 3 -26.89 0.53 -11.02
N LEU A 4 -28.13 0.46 -10.51
CA LEU A 4 -28.71 1.51 -9.67
C LEU A 4 -28.10 1.54 -8.25
N PHE A 5 -27.63 0.38 -7.76
CA PHE A 5 -26.87 0.30 -6.52
C PHE A 5 -25.47 0.92 -6.67
N LEU A 6 -24.87 0.83 -7.85
CA LEU A 6 -23.57 1.44 -8.18
C LEU A 6 -23.63 2.97 -8.15
N ILE A 7 -24.71 3.55 -8.70
CA ILE A 7 -24.95 5.00 -8.62
C ILE A 7 -25.23 5.41 -7.17
N SER A 8 -26.01 4.63 -6.41
CA SER A 8 -26.30 4.94 -5.01
C SER A 8 -25.05 4.90 -4.11
N VAL A 9 -24.17 3.91 -4.28
CA VAL A 9 -22.94 3.78 -3.48
C VAL A 9 -21.89 4.82 -3.87
N VAL A 10 -21.70 5.11 -5.17
CA VAL A 10 -20.79 6.17 -5.60
C VAL A 10 -21.30 7.55 -5.17
N HIS A 11 -22.61 7.80 -5.29
CA HIS A 11 -23.24 9.06 -4.88
C HIS A 11 -23.26 9.23 -3.34
N PHE A 12 -23.22 8.13 -2.59
CA PHE A 12 -23.10 8.10 -1.14
C PHE A 12 -21.65 8.32 -0.67
N LEU A 13 -20.67 7.73 -1.35
CA LEU A 13 -19.24 7.95 -1.08
C LEU A 13 -18.82 9.41 -1.37
N THR A 14 -19.36 10.04 -2.42
CA THR A 14 -19.15 11.48 -2.69
C THR A 14 -19.83 12.40 -1.66
N ARG A 15 -20.82 11.92 -0.91
CA ARG A 15 -21.54 12.73 0.10
C ARG A 15 -20.89 12.66 1.48
N ALA A 16 -20.08 11.63 1.75
CA ALA A 16 -19.38 11.44 3.02
C ALA A 16 -18.14 12.35 3.19
N GLU A 17 -17.57 12.86 2.10
CA GLU A 17 -16.46 13.84 2.13
C GLU A 17 -16.86 15.25 2.63
N ALA A 18 -18.15 15.51 2.86
CA ALA A 18 -18.62 16.85 3.21
C ALA A 18 -18.62 17.17 4.72
N LEU A 19 -18.23 16.24 5.61
CA LEU A 19 -18.43 16.41 7.07
C LEU A 19 -17.24 16.04 7.98
N SER A 20 -16.05 15.77 7.43
CA SER A 20 -14.82 15.61 8.26
C SER A 20 -14.00 16.90 8.33
N THR A 21 -14.61 17.99 8.81
CA THR A 21 -13.86 19.15 9.31
C THR A 21 -13.69 19.02 10.82
N LEU A 22 -12.48 18.65 11.27
CA LEU A 22 -12.05 18.90 12.64
C LEU A 22 -10.73 19.70 12.64
N PRO A 23 -10.56 20.62 13.60
CA PRO A 23 -9.77 21.82 13.42
C PRO A 23 -8.30 21.60 13.77
N THR A 24 -7.43 22.25 13.01
CA THR A 24 -6.01 22.39 13.30
C THR A 24 -5.79 23.59 14.21
N GLY A 25 -5.05 23.42 15.31
CA GLY A 25 -4.61 24.57 16.11
C GLY A 25 -3.96 24.21 17.44
N ARG A 26 -2.62 24.30 17.50
CA ARG A 26 -1.91 25.16 18.46
C ARG A 26 -0.40 25.23 18.18
N THR A 27 0.06 26.46 18.02
CA THR A 27 1.46 26.91 18.02
C THR A 27 1.84 27.42 19.41
N SER A 28 3.11 27.24 19.79
CA SER A 28 3.83 28.00 20.85
C SER A 28 5.34 27.76 20.66
N THR A 29 6.07 28.62 19.96
CA THR A 29 6.83 29.82 20.40
C THR A 29 7.91 29.60 21.47
N PHE A 30 9.18 29.88 21.10
CA PHE A 30 10.28 30.63 21.79
C PHE A 30 11.69 30.07 21.41
N PRO A 31 12.83 30.80 21.54
CA PRO A 31 13.35 31.80 20.60
C PRO A 31 14.82 31.57 20.12
N LEU A 32 15.22 32.38 19.13
CA LEU A 32 16.56 32.75 18.63
C LEU A 32 17.85 32.15 19.24
N CYS A 33 18.77 31.69 18.37
CA CYS A 33 20.17 32.13 18.42
C CYS A 33 20.86 31.97 17.05
N ALA A 34 21.51 33.05 16.60
CA ALA A 34 22.28 33.14 15.36
C ALA A 34 23.71 32.59 15.56
N LEU A 35 24.22 31.82 14.60
CA LEU A 35 25.65 31.59 14.38
C LEU A 35 25.89 31.35 12.88
N THR A 36 26.65 32.25 12.24
CA THR A 36 27.30 32.06 10.94
C THR A 36 28.69 31.39 11.15
N PRO A 37 29.47 31.10 10.10
CA PRO A 37 29.24 30.07 9.07
C PRO A 37 30.41 29.05 9.06
N ARG A 38 30.24 27.88 8.43
CA ARG A 38 31.39 27.03 8.05
C ARG A 38 31.16 26.40 6.68
N LYS A 39 31.94 26.84 5.68
CA LYS A 39 32.07 26.18 4.37
C LYS A 39 32.69 24.78 4.56
N PRO A 40 32.15 23.72 3.97
CA PRO A 40 32.92 22.58 3.54
C PRO A 40 33.16 22.63 2.03
N GLY A 41 34.33 22.16 1.64
CA GLY A 41 34.89 22.31 0.31
C GLY A 41 34.13 21.58 -0.80
N ASN A 42 34.43 22.05 -2.00
CA ASN A 42 33.96 21.51 -3.26
C ASN A 42 34.30 20.01 -3.38
N LEU A 43 33.27 19.19 -3.53
CA LEU A 43 33.35 17.94 -4.28
C LEU A 43 32.25 17.97 -5.34
N LYS A 44 32.57 18.58 -6.48
CA LYS A 44 31.74 18.54 -7.69
C LYS A 44 31.84 17.14 -8.27
N LEU A 45 30.78 16.34 -8.15
CA LEU A 45 30.57 15.19 -9.01
C LEU A 45 29.08 14.86 -9.18
N PHE A 46 28.30 15.84 -9.66
CA PHE A 46 27.07 15.60 -10.41
C PHE A 46 26.70 16.88 -11.17
N ASP A 47 26.47 16.81 -12.48
CA ASP A 47 26.31 17.97 -13.36
C ASP A 47 25.10 18.84 -12.99
N ASP A 48 25.35 20.06 -12.52
CA ASP A 48 24.36 21.09 -12.19
C ASP A 48 23.41 21.41 -13.38
N GLY A 49 23.88 21.20 -14.61
CA GLY A 49 23.11 21.37 -15.85
C GLY A 49 21.97 20.36 -16.02
N LEU A 50 22.18 19.10 -15.62
CA LEU A 50 21.15 18.06 -15.70
C LEU A 50 20.04 18.32 -14.68
N LEU A 51 20.42 18.71 -13.46
CA LEU A 51 19.48 19.03 -12.39
C LEU A 51 18.61 20.25 -12.75
N SER A 52 19.19 21.27 -13.40
CA SER A 52 18.42 22.43 -13.88
C SER A 52 17.45 22.08 -15.03
N SER A 53 17.84 21.14 -15.89
CA SER A 53 17.01 20.68 -17.01
C SER A 53 15.84 19.83 -16.50
N ILE A 54 16.12 18.92 -15.57
CA ILE A 54 15.11 18.10 -14.90
C ILE A 54 14.14 18.99 -14.10
N SER A 55 14.65 19.99 -13.36
CA SER A 55 13.76 20.89 -12.59
C SER A 55 12.85 21.71 -13.51
N LYS A 56 13.35 22.13 -14.68
CA LYS A 56 12.57 22.88 -15.66
C LYS A 56 11.45 22.02 -16.26
N VAL A 57 11.74 20.78 -16.65
CA VAL A 57 10.73 19.82 -17.14
C VAL A 57 9.69 19.50 -16.07
N ILE A 58 10.12 19.28 -14.82
CA ILE A 58 9.21 19.01 -13.70
C ILE A 58 8.29 20.22 -13.45
N ASN A 59 8.83 21.45 -13.45
CA ASN A 59 8.05 22.65 -13.22
C ASN A 59 7.07 22.92 -14.37
N ASP A 60 7.46 22.65 -15.62
CA ASP A 60 6.59 22.81 -16.78
C ASP A 60 5.45 21.78 -16.76
N SER A 61 5.75 20.52 -16.42
CA SER A 61 4.73 19.49 -16.17
C SER A 61 3.77 19.88 -15.04
N LYS A 62 4.28 20.41 -13.92
CA LYS A 62 3.44 20.89 -12.81
C LYS A 62 2.52 22.03 -13.25
N ASN A 63 3.03 23.01 -13.99
CA ASN A 63 2.23 24.14 -14.46
C ASN A 63 1.15 23.72 -15.45
N LYS A 64 1.50 22.83 -16.39
CA LYS A 64 0.55 22.28 -17.36
C LYS A 64 -0.55 21.45 -16.68
N PHE A 65 -0.17 20.69 -15.65
CA PHE A 65 -1.11 19.93 -14.83
C PHE A 65 -2.04 20.84 -14.02
N ASN A 66 -1.51 21.87 -13.35
CA ASN A 66 -2.32 22.82 -12.58
C ASN A 66 -3.32 23.57 -13.47
N ASN A 67 -2.90 23.98 -14.67
CA ASN A 67 -3.78 24.62 -15.64
C ASN A 67 -4.87 23.65 -16.13
N PHE A 68 -4.53 22.38 -16.38
CA PHE A 68 -5.49 21.36 -16.76
C PHE A 68 -6.55 21.11 -15.66
N VAL A 69 -6.11 21.03 -14.40
CA VAL A 69 -6.99 20.83 -13.24
C VAL A 69 -7.94 22.02 -13.06
N ASN A 70 -7.43 23.26 -13.09
CA ASN A 70 -8.23 24.49 -12.97
C ASN A 70 -9.29 24.61 -14.07
N ILE A 71 -8.95 24.25 -15.32
CA ILE A 71 -9.91 24.28 -16.44
C ILE A 71 -11.03 23.26 -16.25
N HIS A 72 -10.72 22.10 -15.66
CA HIS A 72 -11.69 21.02 -15.51
C HIS A 72 -12.56 21.13 -14.26
N GLU A 73 -12.21 21.93 -13.24
CA GLU A 73 -13.02 22.11 -12.02
C GLU A 73 -14.47 22.57 -12.28
N HIS A 74 -14.72 23.34 -13.36
CA HIS A 74 -16.06 23.79 -13.74
C HIS A 74 -16.85 22.79 -14.61
N SER A 75 -16.21 21.73 -15.09
CA SER A 75 -16.84 20.68 -15.91
C SER A 75 -17.42 19.56 -15.05
N ALA A 76 -18.38 18.78 -15.59
CA ALA A 76 -18.87 17.57 -14.93
C ALA A 76 -17.72 16.60 -14.60
N VAL A 77 -16.69 16.56 -15.43
CA VAL A 77 -15.47 15.77 -15.24
C VAL A 77 -14.68 16.23 -14.01
N GLY A 78 -14.61 17.54 -13.74
CA GLY A 78 -13.96 18.07 -12.54
C GLY A 78 -14.58 17.57 -11.25
N ARG A 79 -15.90 17.40 -11.19
CA ARG A 79 -16.59 16.85 -10.01
C ARG A 79 -16.17 15.41 -9.74
N PHE A 80 -15.97 14.61 -10.80
CA PHE A 80 -15.51 13.23 -10.68
C PHE A 80 -14.01 13.11 -10.39
N LEU A 81 -13.19 14.04 -10.88
CA LEU A 81 -11.74 14.02 -10.66
C LEU A 81 -11.30 14.73 -9.37
N SER A 82 -12.10 15.65 -8.86
CA SER A 82 -11.78 16.40 -7.64
C SER A 82 -11.43 15.52 -6.42
N PRO A 83 -12.10 14.37 -6.17
CA PRO A 83 -11.73 13.50 -5.06
C PRO A 83 -10.39 12.78 -5.32
N ILE A 84 -10.07 12.47 -6.57
CA ILE A 84 -8.81 11.81 -6.96
C ILE A 84 -7.62 12.73 -6.66
N PHE A 85 -7.75 14.04 -6.92
CA PHE A 85 -6.68 15.00 -6.65
C PHE A 85 -6.52 15.36 -5.16
N ARG A 86 -7.49 15.02 -4.30
CA ARG A 86 -7.36 15.16 -2.84
C ARG A 86 -6.48 14.09 -2.22
N ILE A 87 -6.35 12.93 -2.88
CA ILE A 87 -5.53 11.82 -2.40
C ILE A 87 -4.05 12.23 -2.45
N PRO A 88 -3.28 11.99 -1.37
CA PRO A 88 -1.84 12.24 -1.36
C PRO A 88 -1.08 11.54 -2.50
N PRO A 89 0.03 12.12 -2.98
CA PRO A 89 0.65 11.72 -4.23
C PRO A 89 1.18 10.28 -4.24
N LEU A 90 1.76 9.78 -3.14
CA LEU A 90 2.29 8.41 -3.11
C LEU A 90 1.15 7.39 -3.14
N THR A 91 0.11 7.60 -2.33
CA THR A 91 -1.09 6.78 -2.28
C THR A 91 -1.80 6.77 -3.64
N LEU A 92 -1.93 7.93 -4.29
CA LEU A 92 -2.52 8.03 -5.62
C LEU A 92 -1.69 7.26 -6.65
N SER A 93 -0.36 7.42 -6.64
CA SER A 93 0.53 6.69 -7.56
C SER A 93 0.43 5.17 -7.39
N TYR A 94 0.27 4.71 -6.14
CA TYR A 94 0.10 3.30 -5.82
C TYR A 94 -1.23 2.75 -6.34
N ILE A 95 -2.34 3.47 -6.11
CA ILE A 95 -3.67 3.10 -6.63
C ILE A 95 -3.71 3.13 -8.17
N ALA A 96 -3.05 4.11 -8.79
CA ALA A 96 -2.95 4.20 -10.24
C ALA A 96 -2.16 3.03 -10.82
N ALA A 97 -1.00 2.70 -10.22
CA ALA A 97 -0.18 1.56 -10.62
C ALA A 97 -0.93 0.24 -10.46
N SER A 98 -1.64 0.03 -9.35
CA SER A 98 -2.41 -1.18 -9.12
C SER A 98 -3.58 -1.31 -10.10
N THR A 99 -4.27 -0.21 -10.39
CA THR A 99 -5.38 -0.19 -11.35
C THR A 99 -4.88 -0.46 -12.76
N LEU A 100 -3.72 0.08 -13.14
CA LEU A 100 -3.08 -0.21 -14.42
C LEU A 100 -2.70 -1.69 -14.53
N ILE A 101 -2.13 -2.28 -13.48
CA ILE A 101 -1.78 -3.71 -13.47
C ILE A 101 -3.03 -4.56 -13.60
N SER A 102 -4.08 -4.28 -12.82
CA SER A 102 -5.36 -4.99 -12.92
C SER A 102 -5.99 -4.86 -14.32
N LEU A 103 -5.88 -3.68 -14.95
CA LEU A 103 -6.34 -3.44 -16.32
C LEU A 103 -5.57 -4.29 -17.34
N VAL A 104 -4.24 -4.30 -17.25
CA VAL A 104 -3.37 -5.12 -18.11
C VAL A 104 -3.73 -6.59 -17.97
N THR A 105 -3.91 -7.09 -16.74
CA THR A 105 -4.29 -8.50 -16.53
C THR A 105 -5.67 -8.86 -17.07
N GLN A 106 -6.57 -7.90 -17.20
CA GLN A 106 -7.91 -8.15 -17.77
C GLN A 106 -7.86 -8.33 -19.28
N PHE A 107 -6.99 -7.60 -19.97
CA PHE A 107 -6.78 -7.75 -21.42
C PHE A 107 -5.93 -8.98 -21.78
N ASP A 108 -5.08 -9.44 -20.87
CA ASP A 108 -4.24 -10.65 -21.04
C ASP A 108 -5.04 -11.97 -20.83
N SER A 109 -6.31 -11.86 -20.44
CA SER A 109 -7.15 -12.98 -19.94
C SER A 109 -7.54 -14.03 -21.01
N GLU A 110 -7.04 -13.94 -22.24
CA GLU A 110 -7.13 -15.02 -23.23
C GLU A 110 -5.99 -16.05 -23.08
N SER A 111 -4.90 -15.69 -22.38
CA SER A 111 -3.86 -16.64 -21.98
C SER A 111 -4.05 -17.05 -20.52
N SER A 112 -4.17 -18.36 -20.29
CA SER A 112 -4.64 -19.02 -19.07
C SER A 112 -3.68 -18.94 -17.87
N ASP A 113 -2.77 -17.97 -17.84
CA ASP A 113 -1.84 -17.73 -16.76
C ASP A 113 -1.78 -16.23 -16.44
N ILE A 114 -2.22 -15.84 -15.22
CA ILE A 114 -1.90 -14.53 -14.63
C ILE A 114 -0.43 -14.27 -14.93
N SER A 115 -0.15 -13.19 -15.67
CA SER A 115 1.16 -12.95 -16.28
C SER A 115 2.29 -13.34 -15.33
N PRO A 116 3.24 -14.18 -15.75
CA PRO A 116 4.23 -14.81 -14.87
C PRO A 116 5.10 -13.79 -14.13
N MET A 117 4.97 -12.50 -14.39
CA MET A 117 5.65 -11.38 -13.75
C MET A 117 5.06 -10.99 -12.38
N ILE A 118 3.78 -11.27 -12.11
CA ILE A 118 3.07 -10.84 -10.89
C ILE A 118 3.11 -11.91 -9.80
N LYS A 119 3.12 -13.20 -10.19
CA LYS A 119 3.12 -14.31 -9.22
C LYS A 119 4.42 -14.32 -8.40
N PHE A 120 4.29 -14.42 -7.08
CA PHE A 120 5.43 -14.68 -6.20
C PHE A 120 5.93 -16.12 -6.41
N ASP A 121 7.23 -16.30 -6.62
CA ASP A 121 7.86 -17.62 -6.75
C ASP A 121 9.27 -17.59 -6.15
N ALA A 122 9.46 -18.21 -4.99
CA ALA A 122 10.73 -18.17 -4.28
C ALA A 122 11.86 -18.86 -5.05
N ASN A 123 11.57 -19.89 -5.85
CA ASN A 123 12.61 -20.57 -6.63
C ASN A 123 13.21 -19.65 -7.69
N LYS A 124 12.38 -18.85 -8.37
CA LYS A 124 12.85 -17.86 -9.36
C LYS A 124 13.57 -16.70 -8.68
N ILE A 125 13.13 -16.32 -7.48
CA ILE A 125 13.80 -15.28 -6.69
C ILE A 125 15.21 -15.75 -6.28
N LEU A 126 15.32 -16.95 -5.69
CA LEU A 126 16.58 -17.46 -5.12
C LEU A 126 17.55 -17.97 -6.19
N LYS A 127 17.06 -18.64 -7.24
CA LYS A 127 17.93 -19.26 -8.26
C LYS A 127 18.20 -18.35 -9.46
N GLN A 128 17.24 -17.49 -9.83
CA GLN A 128 17.31 -16.65 -11.03
C GLN A 128 17.42 -15.15 -10.70
N TYR A 129 17.54 -14.77 -9.42
CA TYR A 129 17.69 -13.38 -8.96
C TYR A 129 16.61 -12.42 -9.49
N GLN A 130 15.38 -12.90 -9.67
CA GLN A 130 14.25 -12.08 -10.11
C GLN A 130 13.67 -11.25 -8.95
N LEU A 131 14.42 -10.27 -8.46
CA LEU A 131 14.13 -9.52 -7.22
C LEU A 131 12.84 -8.68 -7.28
N TRP A 132 12.41 -8.25 -8.48
CA TRP A 132 11.17 -7.49 -8.64
C TRP A 132 9.93 -8.26 -8.13
N ARG A 133 9.98 -9.60 -8.11
CA ARG A 133 8.92 -10.46 -7.57
C ARG A 133 8.66 -10.29 -6.07
N LEU A 134 9.56 -9.63 -5.34
CA LEU A 134 9.33 -9.26 -3.95
C LEU A 134 8.43 -8.02 -3.82
N VAL A 135 8.23 -7.25 -4.90
CA VAL A 135 7.46 -6.00 -4.84
C VAL A 135 6.22 -6.09 -5.72
N THR A 136 6.29 -6.72 -6.89
CA THR A 136 5.18 -6.82 -7.84
C THR A 136 3.89 -7.43 -7.27
N PRO A 137 3.90 -8.43 -6.35
CA PRO A 137 2.67 -8.98 -5.80
C PRO A 137 1.85 -8.00 -4.97
N TYR A 138 2.49 -6.96 -4.40
CA TYR A 138 1.80 -5.95 -3.60
C TYR A 138 0.98 -4.99 -4.46
N LEU A 139 1.30 -4.87 -5.75
CA LEU A 139 0.59 -3.98 -6.66
C LEU A 139 -0.67 -4.61 -7.28
N TYR A 140 -0.92 -5.90 -7.06
CA TYR A 140 -2.06 -6.59 -7.64
C TYR A 140 -3.12 -6.91 -6.59
N PHE A 141 -4.33 -6.37 -6.77
CA PHE A 141 -5.46 -6.62 -5.87
C PHE A 141 -6.48 -7.60 -6.43
N GLY A 142 -6.28 -8.09 -7.65
CA GLY A 142 -7.25 -8.91 -8.37
C GLY A 142 -7.89 -8.18 -9.55
N PRO A 143 -8.96 -8.75 -10.12
CA PRO A 143 -9.64 -8.19 -11.29
C PRO A 143 -10.38 -6.89 -10.94
N LEU A 144 -10.58 -6.01 -11.95
CA LEU A 144 -11.16 -4.65 -11.85
C LEU A 144 -12.63 -4.56 -11.38
N PHE A 145 -13.19 -5.64 -10.84
CA PHE A 145 -14.55 -5.65 -10.32
C PHE A 145 -14.60 -5.17 -8.85
N MET A 146 -15.59 -5.63 -8.09
CA MET A 146 -15.87 -5.17 -6.73
C MET A 146 -14.69 -5.27 -5.75
N PRO A 147 -13.90 -6.37 -5.69
CA PRO A 147 -12.80 -6.47 -4.73
C PRO A 147 -11.74 -5.37 -4.92
N HIS A 148 -11.40 -5.05 -6.17
CA HIS A 148 -10.44 -3.99 -6.51
C HIS A 148 -10.96 -2.61 -6.12
N LEU A 149 -12.24 -2.32 -6.37
CA LEU A 149 -12.84 -1.03 -6.01
C LEU A 149 -12.85 -0.80 -4.49
N PHE A 150 -13.22 -1.83 -3.71
CA PHE A 150 -13.17 -1.74 -2.25
C PHE A 150 -11.75 -1.55 -1.74
N MET A 151 -10.76 -2.20 -2.35
CA MET A 151 -9.35 -2.02 -2.02
C MET A 151 -8.85 -0.61 -2.37
N CYS A 152 -9.25 -0.05 -3.51
CA CYS A 152 -8.91 1.33 -3.89
C CYS A 152 -9.50 2.35 -2.89
N HIS A 153 -10.78 2.19 -2.52
CA HIS A 153 -11.42 3.03 -1.52
C HIS A 153 -10.74 2.91 -0.15
N TYR A 154 -10.41 1.68 0.24
CA TYR A 154 -9.67 1.39 1.46
C TYR A 154 -8.32 2.12 1.49
N LEU A 155 -7.52 2.02 0.41
CA LEU A 155 -6.22 2.67 0.33
C LEU A 155 -6.34 4.19 0.33
N ALA A 156 -7.29 4.75 -0.43
CA ALA A 156 -7.55 6.18 -0.44
C ALA A 156 -7.89 6.72 0.97
N THR A 157 -8.63 5.93 1.75
CA THR A 157 -9.05 6.29 3.12
C THR A 157 -7.92 6.13 4.12
N TYR A 158 -7.38 4.91 4.27
CA TYR A 158 -6.45 4.59 5.36
C TYR A 158 -4.99 4.92 5.02
N MET A 159 -4.50 4.49 3.85
CA MET A 159 -3.14 4.80 3.41
C MET A 159 -2.99 6.30 3.11
N GLY A 160 -4.02 6.92 2.52
CA GLY A 160 -4.07 8.37 2.31
C GLY A 160 -4.07 9.18 3.61
N SER A 161 -4.78 8.73 4.65
CA SER A 161 -4.69 9.33 5.98
C SER A 161 -3.28 9.22 6.55
N LEU A 162 -2.66 8.04 6.47
CA LEU A 162 -1.29 7.83 6.96
C LEU A 162 -0.26 8.72 6.26
N GLU A 163 -0.32 8.83 4.93
CA GLU A 163 0.56 9.73 4.18
C GLU A 163 0.34 11.19 4.60
N SER A 164 -0.92 11.55 4.86
CA SER A 164 -1.28 12.91 5.29
C SER A 164 -0.74 13.26 6.67
N ASP A 165 -0.72 12.31 7.59
CA ASP A 165 -0.16 12.49 8.93
C ASP A 165 1.38 12.64 8.89
N HIS A 166 2.03 12.04 7.88
CA HIS A 166 3.49 12.08 7.71
C HIS A 166 3.97 13.17 6.74
N LYS A 167 3.14 14.19 6.42
CA LYS A 167 3.52 15.30 5.51
C LYS A 167 4.80 16.02 5.91
N LEU A 168 5.06 16.15 7.22
CA LEU A 168 6.28 16.80 7.74
C LEU A 168 7.53 15.92 7.59
N ALA A 169 7.36 14.61 7.47
CA ALA A 169 8.46 13.65 7.37
C ALA A 169 8.11 12.51 6.37
N PRO A 170 8.06 12.80 5.05
CA PRO A 170 7.68 11.81 4.04
C PRO A 170 8.61 10.60 4.02
N ALA A 171 9.89 10.78 4.40
CA ALA A 171 10.84 9.69 4.57
C ALA A 171 10.36 8.61 5.56
N LYS A 172 9.61 9.00 6.61
CA LYS A 172 9.05 8.05 7.58
C LYS A 172 7.90 7.22 7.03
N PHE A 173 7.08 7.81 6.18
CA PHE A 173 6.03 7.07 5.50
C PHE A 173 6.61 6.03 4.54
N VAL A 174 7.66 6.39 3.79
CA VAL A 174 8.34 5.44 2.90
C VAL A 174 9.06 4.35 3.70
N GLU A 175 9.73 4.68 4.80
CA GLU A 175 10.34 3.69 5.71
C GLU A 175 9.31 2.69 6.24
N PHE A 176 8.13 3.18 6.63
CA PHE A 176 7.00 2.38 7.08
C PHE A 176 6.52 1.39 6.00
N LEU A 177 6.35 1.85 4.75
CA LEU A 177 5.95 1.00 3.63
C LEU A 177 7.03 -0.03 3.28
N LEU A 178 8.29 0.38 3.23
CA LEU A 178 9.42 -0.50 2.96
C LEU A 178 9.55 -1.59 4.01
N PHE A 179 9.38 -1.26 5.30
CA PHE A 179 9.36 -2.27 6.36
C PHE A 179 8.24 -3.29 6.16
N GLY A 180 7.02 -2.83 5.86
CA GLY A 180 5.89 -3.72 5.60
C GLY A 180 6.14 -4.68 4.43
N ILE A 181 6.59 -4.15 3.28
CA ILE A 181 6.87 -4.95 2.08
C ILE A 181 8.01 -5.94 2.32
N THR A 182 9.13 -5.49 2.90
CA THR A 182 10.30 -6.34 3.13
C THR A 182 10.04 -7.44 4.16
N SER A 183 9.37 -7.13 5.27
CA SER A 183 9.05 -8.10 6.31
C SER A 183 8.04 -9.15 5.83
N LEU A 184 6.94 -8.73 5.18
CA LEU A 184 5.95 -9.66 4.62
C LEU A 184 6.56 -10.53 3.51
N SER A 185 7.41 -9.96 2.65
CA SER A 185 8.13 -10.72 1.62
C SER A 185 9.08 -11.74 2.24
N GLY A 186 9.79 -11.38 3.31
CA GLY A 186 10.67 -12.28 4.04
C GLY A 186 9.90 -13.46 4.65
N ILE A 187 8.75 -13.20 5.29
CA ILE A 187 7.87 -14.25 5.82
C ILE A 187 7.34 -15.14 4.70
N ALA A 188 6.91 -14.57 3.57
CA ALA A 188 6.44 -15.32 2.42
C ALA A 188 7.54 -16.22 1.83
N LEU A 189 8.78 -15.74 1.74
CA LEU A 189 9.93 -16.53 1.30
C LEU A 189 10.21 -17.70 2.24
N ILE A 190 10.27 -17.43 3.56
CA ILE A 190 10.53 -18.46 4.57
C ILE A 190 9.44 -19.54 4.51
N HIS A 191 8.17 -19.12 4.45
CA HIS A 191 7.07 -20.05 4.32
C HIS A 191 7.16 -20.89 3.05
N ASP A 192 7.45 -20.29 1.89
CA ASP A 192 7.54 -21.02 0.62
C ASP A 192 8.65 -22.07 0.66
N VAL A 193 9.83 -21.71 1.17
CA VAL A 193 10.98 -22.63 1.28
C VAL A 193 10.68 -23.75 2.27
N ALA A 194 10.11 -23.43 3.43
CA ALA A 194 9.74 -24.43 4.44
C ALA A 194 8.66 -25.39 3.92
N ALA A 195 7.60 -24.86 3.29
CA ALA A 195 6.52 -25.65 2.73
C ALA A 195 7.04 -26.61 1.64
N ARG A 196 7.86 -26.13 0.71
CA ARG A 196 8.49 -26.98 -0.32
C ARG A 196 9.36 -28.08 0.30
N SER A 197 10.19 -27.73 1.29
CA SER A 197 11.06 -28.71 1.96
C SER A 197 10.26 -29.83 2.64
N ILE A 198 9.18 -29.48 3.33
CA ILE A 198 8.29 -30.45 3.99
C ILE A 198 7.58 -31.32 2.94
N PHE A 199 7.05 -30.69 1.90
CA PHE A 199 6.35 -31.40 0.82
C PHE A 199 7.28 -32.38 0.08
N ASP A 200 8.49 -31.97 -0.27
CA ASP A 200 9.48 -32.81 -0.94
C ASP A 200 9.92 -33.99 -0.05
N HIS A 201 9.99 -33.79 1.27
CA HIS A 201 10.24 -34.88 2.21
C HIS A 201 9.07 -35.87 2.26
N TYR A 202 7.83 -35.36 2.34
CA TYR A 202 6.61 -36.18 2.35
C TYR A 202 6.47 -36.99 1.05
N MET A 203 6.67 -36.35 -0.10
CA MET A 203 6.59 -36.97 -1.42
C MET A 203 7.60 -38.11 -1.59
N ARG A 204 8.85 -37.92 -1.14
CA ARG A 204 9.89 -38.95 -1.21
C ARG A 204 9.57 -40.17 -0.36
N LYS A 205 8.94 -39.97 0.80
CA LYS A 205 8.59 -41.07 1.71
C LYS A 205 7.41 -41.92 1.22
N ASN A 206 6.48 -41.32 0.46
CA ASN A 206 5.16 -41.92 0.22
C ASN A 206 4.88 -42.28 -1.25
N LEU A 207 5.90 -42.74 -2.00
CA LEU A 207 5.88 -43.02 -3.44
C LEU A 207 4.87 -44.08 -3.92
N ARG A 208 4.21 -44.81 -3.00
CA ARG A 208 3.41 -46.00 -3.34
C ARG A 208 2.06 -45.68 -4.04
N ASN A 209 1.46 -44.52 -3.79
CA ASN A 209 0.17 -44.11 -4.38
C ASN A 209 0.31 -42.83 -5.22
N ARG A 210 0.73 -42.99 -6.48
CA ARG A 210 1.02 -41.87 -7.40
C ARG A 210 -0.16 -40.92 -7.60
N ASP A 211 -1.39 -41.44 -7.71
CA ASP A 211 -2.55 -40.61 -8.02
C ASP A 211 -2.99 -39.74 -6.82
N TYR A 212 -2.90 -40.27 -5.60
CA TYR A 212 -3.09 -39.48 -4.38
C TYR A 212 -2.07 -38.35 -4.28
N LEU A 213 -0.80 -38.64 -4.54
CA LEU A 213 0.26 -37.63 -4.51
C LEU A 213 0.06 -36.52 -5.55
N LYS A 214 -0.43 -36.85 -6.75
CA LYS A 214 -0.77 -35.84 -7.78
C LYS A 214 -1.88 -34.90 -7.31
N HIS A 215 -2.92 -35.44 -6.66
CA HIS A 215 -4.00 -34.63 -6.12
C HIS A 215 -3.49 -33.73 -4.99
N LEU A 216 -2.67 -34.27 -4.08
CA LEU A 216 -2.07 -33.51 -2.99
C LEU A 216 -1.15 -32.38 -3.51
N ALA A 217 -0.31 -32.67 -4.51
CA ALA A 217 0.55 -31.67 -5.15
C ALA A 217 -0.25 -30.52 -5.77
N SER A 218 -1.37 -30.85 -6.43
CA SER A 218 -2.29 -29.89 -7.03
C SER A 218 -3.01 -29.05 -5.97
N TYR A 219 -3.40 -29.68 -4.85
CA TYR A 219 -4.02 -28.98 -3.72
C TYR A 219 -3.03 -28.00 -3.07
N GLU A 220 -1.81 -28.44 -2.76
CA GLU A 220 -0.83 -27.59 -2.09
C GLU A 220 -0.35 -26.44 -2.98
N SER A 221 -0.20 -26.69 -4.28
CA SER A 221 0.15 -25.64 -5.24
C SER A 221 -0.92 -24.55 -5.32
N ARG A 222 -2.21 -24.93 -5.32
CA ARG A 222 -3.32 -23.98 -5.25
C ARG A 222 -3.31 -23.18 -3.95
N LYS A 223 -3.13 -23.86 -2.81
CA LYS A 223 -3.06 -23.20 -1.49
C LYS A 223 -1.94 -22.15 -1.43
N ARG A 224 -0.74 -22.48 -1.92
CA ARG A 224 0.38 -21.53 -2.01
C ARG A 224 0.05 -20.34 -2.91
N GLN A 225 -0.56 -20.58 -4.06
CA GLN A 225 -0.96 -19.52 -4.99
C GLN A 225 -1.95 -18.53 -4.35
N HIS A 226 -2.92 -19.02 -3.58
CA HIS A 226 -3.86 -18.17 -2.86
C HIS A 226 -3.18 -17.26 -1.84
N ILE A 227 -2.22 -17.77 -1.08
CA ILE A 227 -1.45 -16.97 -0.12
C ILE A 227 -0.71 -15.83 -0.83
N TYR A 228 -0.01 -16.14 -1.91
CA TYR A 228 0.84 -15.16 -2.59
C TYR A 228 0.06 -14.13 -3.41
N THR A 229 -1.12 -14.49 -3.90
CA THR A 229 -1.99 -13.54 -4.60
C THR A 229 -2.56 -12.49 -3.64
N ASN A 230 -2.59 -12.78 -2.33
CA ASN A 230 -3.17 -11.90 -1.32
C ASN A 230 -2.14 -11.04 -0.54
N LEU A 231 -0.87 -11.01 -0.97
CA LEU A 231 0.19 -10.23 -0.30
C LEU A 231 -0.15 -8.75 -0.12
N ALA A 232 -0.80 -8.16 -1.12
CA ALA A 232 -1.31 -6.79 -1.06
C ALA A 232 -2.33 -6.56 0.07
N TYR A 233 -3.24 -7.51 0.29
CA TYR A 233 -4.24 -7.44 1.36
C TYR A 233 -3.57 -7.55 2.73
N TYR A 234 -2.54 -8.38 2.87
CA TYR A 234 -1.76 -8.46 4.10
C TYR A 234 -1.01 -7.15 4.38
N LEU A 235 -0.46 -6.49 3.36
CA LEU A 235 0.12 -5.16 3.52
C LEU A 235 -0.93 -4.13 3.99
N SER A 236 -2.15 -4.19 3.45
CA SER A 236 -3.25 -3.36 3.94
C SER A 236 -3.57 -3.60 5.40
N ASN A 237 -3.65 -4.85 5.86
CA ASN A 237 -3.88 -5.15 7.28
C ASN A 237 -2.75 -4.64 8.20
N TYR A 238 -1.49 -4.71 7.75
CA TYR A 238 -0.37 -4.07 8.42
C TYR A 238 -0.56 -2.55 8.53
N MET A 239 -0.97 -1.90 7.44
CA MET A 239 -1.25 -0.46 7.42
C MET A 239 -2.42 -0.07 8.32
N LEU A 240 -3.49 -0.87 8.30
CA LEU A 240 -4.69 -0.67 9.11
C LEU A 240 -4.39 -0.62 10.59
N TYR A 241 -3.55 -1.56 11.05
CA TYR A 241 -3.17 -1.63 12.44
C TYR A 241 -2.39 -0.39 12.86
N TYR A 242 -1.44 0.05 12.04
CA TYR A 242 -0.70 1.26 12.34
C TYR A 242 -1.62 2.49 12.41
N TRP A 243 -2.53 2.62 11.44
CA TRP A 243 -3.53 3.68 11.42
C TRP A 243 -4.47 3.64 12.63
N SER A 244 -4.93 2.46 13.05
CA SER A 244 -5.82 2.33 14.20
C SER A 244 -5.16 2.78 15.51
N ARG A 245 -3.86 2.52 15.66
CA ARG A 245 -3.09 2.98 16.83
C ARG A 245 -2.84 4.48 16.85
N LEU A 246 -2.71 5.11 15.68
CA LEU A 246 -2.59 6.58 15.60
C LEU A 246 -3.90 7.31 15.91
N ASN A 247 -5.02 6.67 15.62
CA ASN A 247 -6.37 7.26 15.77
C ASN A 247 -7.12 6.69 16.98
N GLU A 248 -6.42 6.19 17.99
CA GLU A 248 -7.03 5.64 19.20
C GLU A 248 -7.94 6.68 19.89
N GLY A 249 -9.12 6.24 20.33
CA GLY A 249 -10.18 7.06 20.90
C GLY A 249 -11.15 7.64 19.88
N THR A 250 -10.81 7.64 18.59
CA THR A 250 -11.71 8.15 17.55
C THR A 250 -12.74 7.10 17.13
N SER A 251 -13.97 7.54 16.87
CA SER A 251 -15.04 6.68 16.36
C SER A 251 -15.10 6.78 14.85
N VAL A 252 -14.93 5.65 14.17
CA VAL A 252 -14.94 5.54 12.72
C VAL A 252 -16.31 5.03 12.30
N ASN A 253 -16.88 5.70 11.31
CA ASN A 253 -18.16 5.32 10.75
C ASN A 253 -17.95 4.30 9.61
N CYS A 254 -18.42 3.08 9.80
CA CYS A 254 -18.33 2.01 8.81
C CYS A 254 -19.50 2.10 7.85
N TYR A 255 -19.34 2.87 6.76
CA TYR A 255 -20.32 2.99 5.67
C TYR A 255 -21.74 3.43 6.12
N ASN A 256 -21.85 4.23 7.19
CA ASN A 256 -23.12 4.58 7.88
C ASN A 256 -23.97 3.40 8.36
N LEU A 257 -23.36 2.21 8.51
CA LEU A 257 -24.06 1.05 9.07
C LEU A 257 -23.94 1.02 10.59
N PHE A 258 -22.73 1.25 11.10
CA PHE A 258 -22.42 1.25 12.53
C PHE A 258 -21.13 2.02 12.78
N THR A 259 -20.93 2.47 14.02
CA THR A 259 -19.71 3.14 14.47
C THR A 259 -18.86 2.17 15.27
N VAL A 260 -17.55 2.20 15.02
CA VAL A 260 -16.57 1.38 15.75
C VAL A 260 -15.42 2.28 16.15
N LYS A 261 -14.86 2.08 17.35
CA LYS A 261 -13.63 2.76 17.71
C LYS A 261 -12.48 2.32 16.79
N ALA A 262 -11.62 3.25 16.42
CA ALA A 262 -10.52 3.00 15.49
C ALA A 262 -9.69 1.77 15.91
N GLU A 263 -9.47 1.56 17.21
CA GLU A 263 -8.69 0.41 17.73
C GLU A 263 -9.21 -0.94 17.25
N TYR A 264 -10.53 -1.08 17.05
CA TYR A 264 -11.13 -2.36 16.69
C TYR A 264 -11.23 -2.59 15.18
N ILE A 265 -10.94 -1.57 14.36
CA ILE A 265 -11.07 -1.64 12.90
C ILE A 265 -10.28 -2.79 12.28
N PRO A 266 -9.01 -3.08 12.66
CA PRO A 266 -8.27 -4.22 12.11
C PRO A 266 -8.99 -5.57 12.32
N TYR A 267 -9.63 -5.75 13.48
CA TYR A 267 -10.34 -7.00 13.78
C TYR A 267 -11.68 -7.09 13.03
N VAL A 268 -12.35 -5.96 12.79
CA VAL A 268 -13.54 -5.89 11.93
C VAL A 268 -13.21 -6.32 10.50
N PHE A 269 -12.05 -5.92 9.96
CA PHE A 269 -11.61 -6.33 8.62
C PHE A 269 -11.23 -7.81 8.55
N ILE A 270 -10.63 -8.38 9.60
CA ILE A 270 -10.42 -9.84 9.68
C ILE A 270 -11.77 -10.57 9.67
N LEU A 271 -12.74 -10.10 10.46
CA LEU A 271 -14.08 -10.68 10.50
C LEU A 271 -14.77 -10.56 9.14
N GLN A 272 -14.66 -9.41 8.47
CA GLN A 272 -15.18 -9.22 7.11
C GLN A 272 -14.56 -10.20 6.12
N ASN A 273 -13.23 -10.37 6.14
CA ASN A 273 -12.54 -11.33 5.27
C ASN A 273 -13.02 -12.76 5.54
N TYR A 274 -13.18 -13.14 6.80
CA TYR A 274 -13.74 -14.44 7.17
C TYR A 274 -15.18 -14.61 6.66
N LEU A 275 -16.04 -13.60 6.79
CA LEU A 275 -17.43 -13.67 6.32
C LEU A 275 -17.53 -13.78 4.80
N LEU A 276 -16.67 -13.07 4.07
CA LEU A 276 -16.66 -13.05 2.60
C LEU A 276 -16.06 -14.33 2.00
N TYR A 277 -14.91 -14.78 2.54
CA TYR A 277 -14.13 -15.87 1.95
C TYR A 277 -14.32 -17.20 2.67
N LYS A 278 -14.95 -17.23 3.85
CA LYS A 278 -15.12 -18.41 4.73
C LYS A 278 -13.81 -19.10 5.11
N GLU A 279 -12.69 -18.41 4.96
CA GLU A 279 -11.36 -18.90 5.30
C GLU A 279 -10.64 -17.86 6.16
N ILE A 280 -10.00 -18.31 7.25
CA ILE A 280 -9.14 -17.45 8.07
C ILE A 280 -7.71 -17.63 7.57
N SER A 281 -7.13 -16.56 7.03
CA SER A 281 -5.72 -16.57 6.66
C SER A 281 -4.85 -16.37 7.90
N PRO A 282 -3.84 -17.23 8.14
CA PRO A 282 -2.88 -17.01 9.23
C PRO A 282 -2.01 -15.76 9.01
N TYR A 283 -2.00 -15.21 7.79
CA TYR A 283 -1.20 -14.03 7.45
C TYR A 283 -1.84 -12.71 7.89
N ASP A 284 -3.15 -12.69 8.11
CA ASP A 284 -3.84 -11.50 8.63
C ASP A 284 -3.36 -11.13 10.04
N PRO A 285 -3.33 -12.04 11.04
CA PRO A 285 -2.77 -11.72 12.35
C PRO A 285 -1.26 -11.50 12.31
N ILE A 286 -0.52 -12.13 11.39
CA ILE A 286 0.91 -11.87 11.20
C ILE A 286 1.14 -10.43 10.74
N ALA A 287 0.35 -9.92 9.79
CA ALA A 287 0.43 -8.55 9.32
C ALA A 287 0.15 -7.54 10.44
N ILE A 288 -0.85 -7.82 11.28
CA ILE A 288 -1.15 -7.03 12.49
C ILE A 288 0.04 -7.05 13.46
N ALA A 289 0.63 -8.22 13.72
CA ALA A 289 1.79 -8.35 14.58
C ALA A 289 3.00 -7.56 14.07
N LEU A 290 3.24 -7.58 12.74
CA LEU A 290 4.27 -6.73 12.12
C LEU A 290 3.98 -5.24 12.29
N GLY A 291 2.71 -4.84 12.19
CA GLY A 291 2.27 -3.46 12.44
C GLY A 291 2.57 -3.04 13.89
N TYR A 292 2.30 -3.92 14.84
CA TYR A 292 2.65 -3.73 16.25
C TYR A 292 4.15 -3.62 16.49
N ILE A 293 4.95 -4.49 15.86
CA ILE A 293 6.42 -4.44 15.94
C ILE A 293 6.93 -3.10 15.41
N TYR A 294 6.44 -2.65 14.24
CA TYR A 294 6.84 -1.36 13.69
C TYR A 294 6.45 -0.20 14.62
N PHE A 295 5.19 -0.16 15.08
CA PHE A 295 4.67 0.88 15.96
C PHE A 295 5.46 0.98 17.28
N SER A 296 5.80 -0.16 17.88
CA SER A 296 6.51 -0.21 19.16
C SER A 296 8.00 0.13 19.04
N THR A 297 8.67 -0.27 17.96
CA THR A 297 10.14 -0.21 17.86
C THR A 297 10.68 0.87 16.93
N LEU A 298 10.06 1.06 15.76
CA LEU A 298 10.61 1.85 14.65
C LEU A 298 9.92 3.20 14.49
N ALA A 299 8.63 3.28 14.82
CA ALA A 299 7.85 4.51 14.66
C ALA A 299 8.42 5.70 15.46
N LYS A 300 8.99 5.45 16.64
CA LYS A 300 9.59 6.49 17.51
C LYS A 300 11.02 6.89 17.13
N ARG A 301 11.67 6.15 16.21
CA ARG A 301 13.07 6.42 15.82
C ARG A 301 13.12 7.55 14.80
N PRO A 302 14.24 8.29 14.66
CA PRO A 302 14.42 9.22 13.54
C PRO A 302 14.43 8.49 12.19
N PRO A 303 14.13 9.16 11.07
CA PRO A 303 14.14 8.53 9.75
C PRO A 303 15.54 8.06 9.37
N ILE A 304 15.61 7.00 8.57
CA ILE A 304 16.88 6.55 8.00
C ILE A 304 17.53 7.71 7.24
N LYS A 305 18.80 8.01 7.55
CA LYS A 305 19.53 9.16 6.99
C LYS A 305 19.51 9.21 5.46
N LEU A 306 19.61 8.05 4.80
CA LEU A 306 19.53 7.92 3.34
C LEU A 306 18.19 8.43 2.80
N LEU A 307 17.08 7.94 3.37
CA LEU A 307 15.73 8.35 2.96
C LEU A 307 15.47 9.83 3.30
N ALA A 308 15.94 10.30 4.45
CA ALA A 308 15.82 11.70 4.85
C ALA A 308 16.60 12.66 3.93
N THR A 309 17.64 12.16 3.24
CA THR A 309 18.41 12.93 2.26
C THR A 309 17.68 12.99 0.91
N ILE A 310 17.09 11.87 0.47
CA ILE A 310 16.35 11.78 -0.80
C ILE A 310 15.00 12.50 -0.71
N LEU A 311 14.32 12.39 0.41
CA LEU A 311 13.00 12.96 0.68
C LEU A 311 13.10 13.92 1.87
N PRO A 312 13.65 15.13 1.67
CA PRO A 312 13.76 16.11 2.74
C PRO A 312 12.35 16.53 3.18
N GLY A 313 12.07 16.37 4.47
CA GLY A 313 10.87 16.93 5.09
C GLY A 313 10.93 18.45 5.14
N ASP A 314 9.76 19.09 5.24
CA ASP A 314 9.66 20.54 5.39
C ASP A 314 10.15 20.96 6.78
N LYS A 315 11.45 21.30 6.87
CA LYS A 315 12.11 21.73 8.11
C LYS A 315 11.60 23.09 8.62
N SER A 316 10.79 23.82 7.86
CA SER A 316 10.29 25.14 8.25
C SER A 316 9.15 25.11 9.28
N LYS A 317 8.57 23.92 9.55
CA LYS A 317 7.40 23.73 10.42
C LYS A 317 7.62 22.80 11.61
N GLN A 318 8.87 22.40 11.88
CA GLN A 318 9.28 21.62 13.07
C GLN A 318 9.81 22.54 14.16
#